data_AF-A0A6A3QD30-F1
#
_entry.id   AF-A0A6A3QD30-F1
#
_cell.length_a   1.000
_cell.length_b   1.000
_cell.length_c   1.000
_cell.angle_alpha   90.00
_cell.angle_beta   90.00
_cell.angle_gamma   90.00
#
_symmetry.space_group_name_H-M   'P 1'
#
loop_
_entity.id
_entity.type
_entity.pdbx_description
1 polymer ?
#
loop_
_entity_poly.entity_id
_entity_poly.type
_entity_poly.pdbx_seq_one_letter_code
_entity_poly.pdbx_strand_id
1 'polypeptide(L)' 'MRENKLYANLKKCVFCAPEIPVLGCYVSKSGVRADPEKISSICSWPTPKNQTELRQ' A
#
# COMPACT_ATOMS: atom_id res chain seq x y z
N MET A 1 -2.34 24.32 -4.47
CA MET A 1 -3.28 23.74 -5.46
C MET A 1 -3.95 24.78 -6.32
N ARG A 2 -4.62 25.80 -5.77
CA ARG A 2 -5.37 26.80 -6.55
C ARG A 2 -4.51 27.68 -7.46
N GLU A 3 -3.39 28.21 -6.97
CA GLU A 3 -2.45 29.03 -7.77
C GLU A 3 -1.91 28.27 -8.99
N ASN A 4 -1.59 26.98 -8.80
CA ASN A 4 -1.08 26.11 -9.86
C ASN A 4 -2.18 25.36 -10.63
N LYS A 5 -3.46 25.69 -10.45
CA LYS A 5 -4.62 25.03 -11.09
C LYS A 5 -4.60 23.49 -10.98
N LEU A 6 -4.13 22.98 -9.84
CA LEU A 6 -4.15 21.55 -9.51
C LEU A 6 -5.47 21.17 -8.85
N TYR A 7 -6.02 20.02 -9.23
CA TYR A 7 -7.28 19.49 -8.73
C TYR A 7 -7.06 18.12 -8.09
N ALA A 8 -7.68 17.90 -6.92
CA ALA A 8 -7.65 16.60 -6.26
C ALA A 8 -8.66 15.65 -6.90
N ASN A 9 -8.26 14.41 -7.12
CA ASN A 9 -9.20 13.35 -7.49
C ASN A 9 -9.94 12.88 -6.24
N LEU A 10 -11.16 13.38 -6.01
CA LEU A 10 -11.94 13.08 -4.82
C LEU A 10 -12.20 11.57 -4.62
N LYS A 11 -12.27 10.78 -5.69
CA LYS A 11 -12.43 9.31 -5.59
C LYS A 11 -11.24 8.62 -4.92
N LYS A 12 -10.07 9.26 -4.90
CA LYS A 12 -8.83 8.74 -4.31
C LYS A 12 -8.49 9.39 -2.97
N CYS A 13 -9.25 10.38 -2.52
CA CYS A 13 -8.97 11.09 -1.28
C CYS A 13 -9.59 10.36 -0.08
N VAL A 14 -8.80 10.19 0.97
CA VAL A 14 -9.25 9.71 2.27
C VAL A 14 -8.97 10.82 3.29
N PHE A 15 -9.99 11.20 4.06
CA PHE A 15 -9.89 12.28 5.04
C PHE A 15 -10.27 11.77 6.43
N CYS A 16 -9.58 12.29 7.46
CA CYS A 16 -9.86 12.05 8.88
C CYS A 16 -9.95 10.56 9.29
N ALA A 17 -9.30 9.66 8.56
CA ALA A 17 -9.24 8.25 8.91
C ALA A 17 -8.13 7.99 9.94
N PRO A 18 -8.29 6.99 10.83
CA PRO A 18 -7.25 6.60 11.79
C PRO A 18 -5.99 6.04 11.09
N GLU A 19 -6.16 5.61 9.85
CA GLU A 19 -5.11 5.11 8.99
C GLU A 19 -5.44 5.41 7.52
N ILE A 20 -4.42 5.70 6.71
CA ILE A 20 -4.58 6.05 5.30
C ILE A 20 -3.58 5.28 4.41
N PRO A 21 -3.98 4.88 3.19
CA PRO A 21 -3.07 4.29 2.21
C PRO A 21 -2.17 5.38 1.60
N VAL A 22 -0.86 5.15 1.59
CA VAL A 22 0.17 6.03 1.03
C VAL A 22 1.24 5.18 0.35
N LEU A 23 1.41 5.34 -0.97
CA LEU A 23 2.49 4.73 -1.76
C LEU A 23 2.66 3.20 -1.55
N GLY A 24 1.55 2.45 -1.41
CA GLY A 24 1.58 0.99 -1.22
C GLY A 24 1.85 0.53 0.22
N CYS A 25 1.71 1.45 1.17
CA CYS A 25 1.73 1.19 2.61
C CYS A 25 0.51 1.85 3.26
N TYR A 26 0.26 1.53 4.52
CA TYR A 26 -0.72 2.19 5.36
C TYR A 26 -0.01 2.97 6.48
N VAL A 27 -0.44 4.21 6.70
CA VAL A 27 0.15 5.11 7.70
C VAL A 27 -0.91 5.43 8.76
N SER A 28 -0.56 5.19 10.02
CA SER A 28 -1.41 5.47 11.18
C SER A 28 -0.60 6.10 12.33
N LYS A 29 -1.27 6.39 13.45
CA LYS A 29 -0.61 6.87 14.68
C LYS A 29 0.46 5.90 15.22
N SER A 30 0.32 4.60 14.97
CA SER A 30 1.28 3.59 15.42
C SER A 30 2.47 3.41 14.47
N GLY A 31 2.49 4.12 13.34
CA GLY A 31 3.58 4.07 12.36
C GLY A 31 3.13 3.60 10.97
N VAL A 32 4.08 3.04 10.23
CA VAL A 32 3.89 2.58 8.85
C VAL A 32 3.78 1.06 8.81
N ARG A 33 2.76 0.56 8.13
CA ARG A 33 2.48 -0.87 7.92
C ARG A 33 2.46 -1.19 6.43
N ALA A 34 2.93 -2.37 6.05
CA ALA A 34 2.80 -2.88 4.68
C ALA A 34 1.33 -3.11 4.31
N ASP A 35 1.00 -2.97 3.02
CA ASP A 35 -0.35 -3.26 2.52
C ASP A 35 -0.79 -4.69 2.90
N PRO A 36 -1.96 -4.86 3.55
CA PRO A 36 -2.50 -6.18 3.86
C PRO A 36 -2.59 -7.11 2.64
N GLU A 37 -2.87 -6.57 1.46
CA GLU A 37 -2.89 -7.38 0.22
C GLU A 37 -1.50 -7.93 -0.10
N LYS A 38 -0.47 -7.08 -0.01
CA LYS A 38 0.93 -7.50 -0.20
C LYS A 38 1.32 -8.57 0.82
N ILE A 39 0.93 -8.40 2.09
CA ILE A 39 1.20 -9.40 3.13
C ILE A 39 0.49 -10.72 2.80
N SER A 40 -0.79 -10.66 2.41
CA SER A 40 -1.58 -11.84 2.05
C SER A 40 -0.94 -12.61 0.90
N SER A 41 -0.45 -11.92 -0.14
CA SER A 41 0.23 -12.56 -1.26
C SER A 41 1.46 -13.34 -0.81
N ILE A 42 2.31 -12.75 0.05
CA ILE A 42 3.48 -13.44 0.60
C ILE A 42 3.09 -14.63 1.48
N CYS A 43 2.08 -14.49 2.34
CA CYS A 43 1.60 -15.59 3.18
C CYS A 43 1.01 -16.76 2.36
N SER A 44 0.38 -16.46 1.22
CA SER A 44 -0.16 -17.47 0.31
C SER A 44 0.87 -18.08 -0.63
N TRP A 45 2.10 -17.56 -0.65
CA TRP A 45 3.12 -18.02 -1.59
C TRP A 45 3.50 -19.48 -1.26
N PRO A 46 3.36 -20.44 -2.20
CA PRO A 46 3.88 -21.78 -2.01
C PRO A 46 5.39 -21.77 -1.75
N THR A 47 5.88 -22.72 -0.95
CA THR A 47 7.32 -22.86 -0.71
C THR A 47 8.05 -23.12 -2.03
N PRO A 48 9.01 -22.25 -2.43
CA PRO A 48 9.72 -22.42 -3.68
C PRO A 48 10.61 -23.67 -3.62
N LYS A 49 10.70 -24.40 -4.73
CA LYS A 49 11.48 -25.65 -4.82
C LYS A 49 12.85 -25.47 -5.45
N ASN A 50 13.09 -24.36 -6.13
CA ASN A 50 14.34 -24.05 -6.80
C ASN A 50 14.65 -22.54 -6.77
N GLN A 51 15.88 -22.18 -7.13
CA GLN A 51 16.34 -20.78 -7.11
C GLN A 51 15.59 -19.90 -8.11
N THR A 52 15.09 -20.45 -9.21
CA THR A 52 14.34 -19.71 -10.22
C THR A 52 12.99 -19.27 -9.64
N GLU A 53 12.26 -20.17 -8.98
CA GLU A 53 10.98 -19.89 -8.33
C GLU A 53 11.11 -18.88 -7.17
N LEU A 54 12.23 -18.89 -6.45
CA LEU A 54 12.48 -17.95 -5.36
C LEU A 54 12.76 -16.51 -5.85
N ARG A 55 13.26 -16.35 -7.08
CA ARG A 55 13.69 -15.05 -7.64
C ARG A 55 12.66 -14.38 -8.56
N GLN A 56 11.57 -15.08 -8.87
CA GLN A 56 10.42 -14.54 -9.61
C GLN A 56 9.67 -13.52 -8.75
#